data_AF-Q64BP6-F1
#
_entry.id   AF-Q64BP6-F1
#
_cell.length_a   1.000
_cell.length_b   1.000
_cell.length_c   1.000
_cell.angle_alpha   90.00
_cell.angle_beta   90.00
_cell.angle_gamma   90.00
#
_symmetry.space_group_name_H-M   'P 1'
#
loop_
_entity.id
_entity.type
_entity.pdbx_description
1 polymer ?
#
loop_
_entity_poly.entity_id
_entity_poly.type
_entity_poly.pdbx_seq_one_letter_code
_entity_poly.pdbx_strand_id
1 'polypeptide(L)'
;NVEAALNLIKDLNNHTKFSIGALRGHCNVAGFNQIASYLYGYPFGLDFARGYPRFNPGEYTMVDVLRDRDVDAAFVMCADLVCHIPADPASYLCEIPLVCLDIAPCPTTIASDVVLPGVIDAMECSGTFYRLDNVPVYFEGFTDSPFSFTKSNEDTMQQLFDKIKKMA
;
A
#
# COMPACT_ATOMS: atom_id res chain seq x y z
N ASN A 1 -20.35 -13.25 -5.77
CA ASN A 1 -19.30 -14.30 -5.76
C ASN A 1 -18.71 -14.54 -4.37
N VAL A 2 -18.08 -13.56 -3.72
CA VAL A 2 -17.49 -13.74 -2.37
C VAL A 2 -18.55 -14.13 -1.33
N GLU A 3 -19.67 -13.43 -1.29
CA GLU A 3 -20.78 -13.74 -0.38
C GLU A 3 -21.31 -15.17 -0.57
N ALA A 4 -21.46 -15.61 -1.81
CA ALA A 4 -21.89 -16.98 -2.12
C ALA A 4 -20.89 -18.03 -1.60
N ALA A 5 -19.59 -17.77 -1.72
CA ALA A 5 -18.56 -18.66 -1.15
C ALA A 5 -18.61 -18.68 0.39
N LEU A 6 -18.84 -17.53 1.03
CA LEU A 6 -19.00 -17.45 2.49
C LEU A 6 -20.25 -18.21 2.97
N ASN A 7 -21.38 -18.07 2.26
CA ASN A 7 -22.62 -18.79 2.55
C ASN A 7 -22.45 -20.30 2.35
N LEU A 8 -21.77 -20.73 1.28
CA LEU A 8 -21.45 -22.13 1.07
C LEU A 8 -20.65 -22.73 2.23
N ILE A 9 -19.60 -22.03 2.69
CA ILE A 9 -18.78 -22.48 3.81
C ILE A 9 -19.61 -22.56 5.10
N LYS A 10 -20.49 -21.59 5.32
CA LYS A 10 -21.43 -21.60 6.45
C LYS A 10 -22.32 -22.84 6.42
N ASP A 11 -22.91 -23.19 5.28
CA ASP A 11 -23.78 -24.35 5.13
C ASP A 11 -23.02 -25.67 5.30
N LEU A 12 -21.81 -25.78 4.75
CA LEU A 12 -20.95 -26.96 4.90
C LEU A 12 -20.55 -27.20 6.36
N ASN A 13 -20.36 -26.13 7.16
CA ASN A 13 -20.03 -26.22 8.58
C ASN A 13 -21.15 -26.85 9.43
N ASN A 14 -22.39 -26.95 8.93
CA ASN A 14 -23.45 -27.71 9.60
C ASN A 14 -23.22 -29.24 9.53
N HIS A 15 -22.39 -29.71 8.60
CA HIS A 15 -22.11 -31.13 8.39
C HIS A 15 -20.71 -31.55 8.86
N THR A 16 -19.68 -30.74 8.57
CA THR A 16 -18.31 -30.99 9.01
C THR A 16 -17.48 -29.70 8.95
N LYS A 17 -16.28 -29.68 9.53
CA LYS A 17 -15.45 -28.47 9.62
C LYS A 17 -14.92 -28.04 8.25
N PHE A 18 -15.32 -26.85 7.80
CA PHE A 18 -14.76 -26.17 6.64
C PHE A 18 -14.23 -24.79 7.00
N SER A 19 -13.19 -24.33 6.31
CA SER A 19 -12.64 -22.98 6.40
C SER A 19 -12.36 -22.43 5.01
N ILE A 20 -12.35 -21.10 4.91
CA ILE A 20 -11.97 -20.38 3.69
C ILE A 20 -10.93 -19.33 4.06
N GLY A 21 -9.90 -19.21 3.22
CA GLY A 21 -8.86 -18.21 3.34
C GLY A 21 -8.79 -17.37 2.07
N ALA A 22 -8.47 -16.09 2.22
CA ALA A 22 -8.22 -15.22 1.09
C ALA A 22 -6.74 -15.31 0.69
N LEU A 23 -6.47 -15.68 -0.56
CA LEU A 23 -5.13 -15.56 -1.14
C LEU A 23 -4.89 -14.07 -1.47
N ARG A 24 -4.12 -13.39 -0.63
CA ARG A 24 -3.67 -12.01 -0.87
C ARG A 24 -2.49 -12.02 -1.85
N GLY A 25 -2.31 -10.91 -2.57
CA GLY A 25 -1.29 -10.78 -3.61
C GLY A 25 0.13 -10.58 -3.05
N HIS A 26 0.45 -9.36 -2.62
CA HIS A 26 1.80 -9.02 -2.16
C HIS A 26 2.10 -9.50 -0.74
N CYS A 27 3.39 -9.60 -0.42
CA CYS A 27 3.92 -10.16 0.84
C CYS A 27 3.35 -9.51 2.12
N ASN A 28 2.96 -8.22 2.08
CA ASN A 28 2.48 -7.50 3.25
C ASN A 28 1.19 -6.69 3.02
N VAL A 29 0.35 -7.08 2.04
CA VAL A 29 -0.97 -6.45 1.86
C VAL A 29 -1.82 -6.62 3.13
N ALA A 30 -1.70 -7.77 3.79
CA ALA A 30 -2.38 -8.01 5.06
C ALA A 30 -1.92 -7.03 6.14
N GLY A 31 -0.62 -6.72 6.21
CA GLY A 31 -0.07 -5.84 7.24
C GLY A 31 -0.55 -4.41 7.12
N PHE A 32 -0.61 -3.86 5.90
CA PHE A 32 -1.21 -2.54 5.70
C PHE A 32 -2.66 -2.51 6.21
N ASN A 33 -3.47 -3.50 5.84
CA ASN A 33 -4.86 -3.58 6.28
C ASN A 33 -4.99 -3.71 7.82
N GLN A 34 -4.13 -4.51 8.46
CA GLN A 34 -4.12 -4.68 9.91
C GLN A 34 -3.77 -3.37 10.64
N ILE A 35 -2.70 -2.71 10.21
CA ILE A 35 -2.23 -1.45 10.81
C ILE A 35 -3.23 -0.32 10.58
N ALA A 36 -3.74 -0.17 9.35
CA ALA A 36 -4.75 0.84 9.03
C ALA A 36 -6.04 0.62 9.83
N SER A 37 -6.50 -0.63 9.95
CA SER A 37 -7.69 -0.95 10.75
C SER A 37 -7.47 -0.67 12.24
N TYR A 38 -6.28 -0.95 12.76
CA TYR A 38 -5.94 -0.69 14.16
C TYR A 38 -5.84 0.82 14.47
N LEU A 39 -5.20 1.60 13.60
CA LEU A 39 -4.97 3.02 13.83
C LEU A 39 -6.19 3.90 13.50
N TYR A 40 -6.91 3.57 12.42
CA TYR A 40 -7.92 4.45 11.83
C TYR A 40 -9.32 3.83 11.79
N GLY A 41 -9.46 2.57 12.18
CA GLY A 41 -10.74 1.85 12.17
C GLY A 41 -11.14 1.25 10.81
N TYR A 42 -10.36 1.50 9.74
CA TYR A 42 -10.68 1.02 8.39
C TYR A 42 -9.44 0.49 7.65
N PRO A 43 -9.60 -0.51 6.76
CA PRO A 43 -8.46 -1.27 6.22
C PRO A 43 -7.71 -0.58 5.05
N PHE A 44 -8.36 0.26 4.25
CA PHE A 44 -7.78 0.95 3.09
C PHE A 44 -8.68 2.11 2.65
N GLY A 45 -8.34 2.87 1.59
CA GLY A 45 -9.22 3.91 1.04
C GLY A 45 -9.59 4.97 2.06
N LEU A 46 -8.56 5.46 2.77
CA LEU A 46 -8.68 6.41 3.86
C LEU A 46 -8.47 7.83 3.34
N ASP A 47 -9.37 8.73 3.70
CA ASP A 47 -9.22 10.17 3.49
C ASP A 47 -9.00 10.90 4.82
N PHE A 48 -8.04 11.82 4.84
CA PHE A 48 -7.68 12.65 6.00
C PHE A 48 -7.90 14.15 5.77
N ALA A 49 -8.49 14.58 4.64
CA ALA A 49 -8.63 15.99 4.28
C ALA A 49 -9.39 16.84 5.32
N ARG A 50 -10.29 16.22 6.10
CA ARG A 50 -11.06 16.90 7.17
C ARG A 50 -10.41 16.84 8.56
N GLY A 51 -9.19 16.30 8.66
CA GLY A 51 -8.48 16.12 9.94
C GLY A 51 -8.90 14.89 10.74
N TYR A 52 -9.80 14.05 10.21
CA TYR A 52 -10.18 12.76 10.80
C TYR A 52 -10.34 11.72 9.67
N PRO A 53 -10.09 10.42 9.95
CA PRO A 53 -10.16 9.37 8.93
C PRO A 53 -11.60 9.17 8.43
N ARG A 54 -11.78 9.23 7.11
CA ARG A 54 -13.02 8.86 6.41
C ARG A 54 -12.77 7.64 5.53
N PHE A 55 -13.75 6.76 5.44
CA PHE A 55 -13.68 5.54 4.66
C PHE A 55 -14.93 5.39 3.80
N ASN A 56 -14.74 5.38 2.49
CA ASN A 56 -15.80 5.14 1.52
C ASN A 56 -15.21 4.54 0.24
N PRO A 57 -15.17 3.19 0.13
CA PRO A 57 -14.79 2.53 -1.12
C PRO A 57 -15.73 2.96 -2.26
N GLY A 58 -15.18 3.41 -3.37
CA GLY A 58 -15.92 4.05 -4.46
C GLY A 58 -15.73 5.57 -4.53
N GLU A 59 -15.27 6.21 -3.45
CA GLU A 59 -14.96 7.65 -3.40
C GLU A 59 -13.47 7.88 -3.10
N TYR A 60 -12.92 7.23 -2.07
CA TYR A 60 -11.53 7.47 -1.61
C TYR A 60 -10.54 6.38 -2.04
N THR A 61 -10.89 5.52 -3.00
CA THR A 61 -9.94 4.54 -3.51
C THR A 61 -9.10 5.14 -4.63
N MET A 62 -7.85 4.70 -4.76
CA MET A 62 -6.90 5.24 -5.74
C MET A 62 -7.45 5.27 -7.18
N VAL A 63 -8.16 4.22 -7.61
CA VAL A 63 -8.73 4.17 -8.96
C VAL A 63 -9.85 5.20 -9.13
N ASP A 64 -10.68 5.40 -8.11
CA ASP A 64 -11.79 6.34 -8.17
C ASP A 64 -11.29 7.79 -8.19
N VAL A 65 -10.40 8.17 -7.26
CA VAL A 65 -9.87 9.54 -7.18
C VAL A 65 -9.05 9.94 -8.42
N LEU A 66 -8.38 8.98 -9.07
CA LEU A 66 -7.67 9.22 -10.33
C LEU A 66 -8.62 9.31 -11.52
N ARG A 67 -9.64 8.46 -11.58
CA ARG A 67 -10.66 8.50 -12.65
C ARG A 67 -11.41 9.82 -12.64
N ASP A 68 -11.80 10.27 -11.44
CA ASP A 68 -12.63 11.46 -11.26
C ASP A 68 -11.78 12.76 -11.19
N ARG A 69 -10.44 12.62 -11.25
CA ARG A 69 -9.44 13.71 -11.23
C ARG A 69 -9.52 14.58 -9.97
N ASP A 70 -9.83 13.96 -8.84
CA ASP A 70 -9.97 14.63 -7.54
C ASP A 70 -8.62 14.93 -6.86
N VAL A 71 -7.53 14.33 -7.37
CA VAL A 71 -6.16 14.53 -6.88
C VAL A 71 -5.31 15.30 -7.87
N ASP A 72 -4.40 16.11 -7.35
CA ASP A 72 -3.50 16.98 -8.12
C ASP A 72 -2.01 16.56 -8.01
N ALA A 73 -1.68 15.60 -7.15
CA ALA A 73 -0.36 15.00 -7.04
C ALA A 73 -0.45 13.57 -6.48
N ALA A 74 0.54 12.74 -6.77
CA ALA A 74 0.61 11.36 -6.29
C ALA A 74 1.97 11.02 -5.70
N PHE A 75 1.95 10.32 -4.56
CA PHE A 75 3.11 9.66 -3.98
C PHE A 75 2.88 8.15 -3.99
N VAL A 76 3.68 7.42 -4.76
CA VAL A 76 3.57 5.98 -4.94
C VAL A 76 4.74 5.28 -4.26
N MET A 77 4.45 4.34 -3.37
CA MET A 77 5.47 3.62 -2.60
C MET A 77 5.36 2.11 -2.86
N CYS A 78 6.48 1.51 -3.28
CA CYS A 78 6.66 0.07 -3.49
C CYS A 78 5.58 -0.57 -4.36
N ALA A 79 5.13 0.13 -5.41
CA ALA A 79 4.07 -0.34 -6.30
C ALA A 79 4.23 0.21 -7.72
N ASP A 80 4.01 -0.65 -8.72
CA ASP A 80 3.98 -0.26 -10.13
C ASP A 80 2.53 -0.03 -10.60
N LEU A 81 1.98 1.14 -10.28
CA LEU A 81 0.60 1.47 -10.60
C LEU A 81 0.33 1.56 -12.10
N VAL A 82 1.23 2.15 -12.88
CA VAL A 82 1.04 2.39 -14.32
C VAL A 82 0.74 1.09 -15.09
N CYS A 83 1.31 -0.05 -14.67
CA CYS A 83 1.05 -1.35 -15.29
C CYS A 83 -0.10 -2.15 -14.66
N HIS A 84 -0.58 -1.77 -13.48
CA HIS A 84 -1.50 -2.60 -12.70
C HIS A 84 -2.91 -2.00 -12.55
N ILE A 85 -3.14 -0.79 -13.06
CA ILE A 85 -4.44 -0.11 -12.99
C ILE A 85 -5.04 0.08 -14.39
N PRO A 86 -6.35 0.40 -14.49
CA PRO A 86 -6.98 0.67 -15.78
C PRO A 86 -6.33 1.84 -16.53
N ALA A 87 -6.48 1.85 -17.85
CA ALA A 87 -5.78 2.79 -18.73
C ALA A 87 -6.11 4.27 -18.45
N ASP A 88 -7.37 4.61 -18.16
CA ASP A 88 -7.76 6.02 -17.95
C ASP A 88 -7.14 6.61 -16.66
N PRO A 89 -7.26 5.96 -15.49
CA PRO A 89 -6.52 6.36 -14.28
C PRO A 89 -5.00 6.40 -14.48
N ALA A 90 -4.43 5.42 -15.19
CA ALA A 90 -2.99 5.37 -15.45
C ALA A 90 -2.53 6.56 -16.29
N SER A 91 -3.33 6.96 -17.29
CA SER A 91 -3.03 8.12 -18.14
C SER A 91 -3.04 9.41 -17.32
N TYR A 92 -4.04 9.60 -16.46
CA TYR A 92 -4.10 10.77 -15.58
C TYR A 92 -2.98 10.78 -14.53
N LEU A 93 -2.58 9.62 -14.00
CA LEU A 93 -1.44 9.52 -13.09
C LEU A 93 -0.14 10.02 -13.73
N CYS A 94 0.03 9.85 -15.04
CA CYS A 94 1.17 10.37 -15.80
C CYS A 94 1.04 11.87 -16.16
N GLU A 95 -0.12 12.50 -15.95
CA GLU A 95 -0.35 13.93 -16.21
C GLU A 95 -0.05 14.81 -14.97
N ILE A 96 -0.17 14.25 -13.77
CA ILE A 96 0.01 14.96 -12.49
C ILE A 96 1.43 14.78 -11.92
N PRO A 97 1.90 15.69 -11.06
CA PRO A 97 3.12 15.52 -10.28
C PRO A 97 3.18 14.16 -9.58
N LEU A 98 4.16 13.34 -9.96
CA LEU A 98 4.31 11.96 -9.50
C LEU A 98 5.67 11.76 -8.84
N VAL A 99 5.64 11.39 -7.56
CA VAL A 99 6.82 10.95 -6.80
C VAL A 99 6.71 9.46 -6.54
N CYS A 100 7.74 8.70 -6.87
CA CYS A 100 7.78 7.26 -6.65
C CYS A 100 8.94 6.87 -5.73
N LEU A 101 8.67 6.03 -4.75
CA LEU A 101 9.66 5.35 -3.93
C LEU A 101 9.63 3.87 -4.30
N ASP A 102 10.68 3.39 -4.97
CA ASP A 102 10.76 2.00 -5.44
C ASP A 102 12.21 1.48 -5.39
N ILE A 103 12.34 0.17 -5.29
CA ILE A 103 13.61 -0.57 -5.26
C ILE A 103 14.09 -0.95 -6.67
N ALA A 104 13.19 -0.96 -7.65
CA ALA A 104 13.48 -1.41 -9.00
C ALA A 104 12.93 -0.44 -10.06
N PRO A 105 13.61 -0.31 -11.22
CA PRO A 105 13.05 0.39 -12.36
C PRO A 105 11.77 -0.30 -12.84
N CYS A 106 10.65 0.41 -12.75
CA CYS A 106 9.34 0.02 -13.25
C CYS A 106 8.71 1.15 -14.10
N PRO A 107 7.69 0.88 -14.93
CA PRO A 107 6.95 1.90 -15.66
C PRO A 107 6.48 3.08 -14.81
N THR A 108 6.09 2.84 -13.55
CA THR A 108 5.77 3.93 -12.62
C THR A 108 6.99 4.81 -12.31
N THR A 109 8.17 4.23 -12.05
CA THR A 109 9.40 5.04 -11.86
C THR A 109 9.78 5.84 -13.10
N ILE A 110 9.53 5.31 -14.31
CA ILE A 110 9.81 5.99 -15.57
C ILE A 110 8.86 7.17 -15.78
N ALA A 111 7.60 7.04 -15.38
CA ALA A 111 6.59 8.09 -15.45
C ALA A 111 6.73 9.15 -14.35
N SER A 112 7.54 8.90 -13.32
CA SER A 112 7.65 9.78 -12.15
C SER A 112 8.58 10.97 -12.39
N ASP A 113 8.19 12.14 -11.86
CA ASP A 113 9.04 13.34 -11.85
C ASP A 113 10.22 13.21 -10.88
N VAL A 114 9.99 12.52 -9.76
CA VAL A 114 11.01 12.27 -8.74
C VAL A 114 10.97 10.80 -8.35
N VAL A 115 12.13 10.15 -8.42
CA VAL A 115 12.31 8.77 -7.95
C VAL A 115 13.20 8.79 -6.71
N LEU A 116 12.64 8.32 -5.60
CA LEU A 116 13.36 8.07 -4.36
C LEU A 116 13.77 6.60 -4.32
N PRO A 117 15.06 6.29 -4.07
CA PRO A 117 15.49 4.91 -3.99
C PRO A 117 14.91 4.26 -2.72
N GLY A 118 14.19 3.16 -2.90
CA GLY A 118 13.68 2.34 -1.81
C GLY A 118 14.77 1.43 -1.23
N VAL A 119 14.58 1.05 0.03
CA VAL A 119 15.37 0.02 0.72
C VAL A 119 14.60 -1.30 0.65
N ILE A 120 15.29 -2.40 0.40
CA ILE A 120 14.67 -3.72 0.22
C ILE A 120 14.34 -4.33 1.59
N ASP A 121 13.05 -4.36 1.91
CA ASP A 121 12.55 -5.00 3.13
C ASP A 121 12.93 -6.51 3.17
N ALA A 122 13.32 -6.99 4.35
CA ALA A 122 13.80 -8.35 4.62
C ALA A 122 15.15 -8.72 3.99
N MET A 123 15.79 -7.78 3.28
CA MET A 123 17.19 -7.90 2.87
C MET A 123 18.05 -6.86 3.59
N GLU A 124 17.73 -5.59 3.41
CA GLU A 124 18.52 -4.43 3.82
C GLU A 124 18.00 -3.76 5.11
N CYS A 125 16.76 -4.10 5.49
CA CYS A 125 16.17 -3.66 6.75
C CYS A 125 15.29 -4.74 7.36
N SER A 126 15.17 -4.68 8.69
CA SER A 126 14.30 -5.54 9.51
C SER A 126 12.90 -4.94 9.63
N GLY A 127 11.91 -5.78 9.94
CA GLY A 127 10.52 -5.33 10.01
C GLY A 127 9.54 -6.45 10.29
N THR A 128 8.26 -6.18 10.07
CA THR A 128 7.18 -7.16 10.28
C THR A 128 6.32 -7.30 9.04
N PHE A 129 6.14 -8.54 8.60
CA PHE A 129 5.16 -8.90 7.58
C PHE A 129 4.00 -9.67 8.18
N TYR A 130 2.82 -9.52 7.59
CA TYR A 130 1.67 -10.35 7.92
C TYR A 130 1.47 -11.36 6.81
N ARG A 131 1.51 -12.65 7.17
CA ARG A 131 1.19 -13.73 6.24
C ARG A 131 -0.28 -13.63 5.81
N LEU A 132 -0.65 -14.39 4.77
CA LEU A 132 -2.00 -14.45 4.21
C LEU A 132 -3.11 -14.75 5.25
N ASP A 133 -2.78 -15.42 6.34
CA ASP A 133 -3.65 -15.74 7.48
C ASP A 133 -3.61 -14.69 8.61
N ASN A 134 -3.00 -13.53 8.36
CA ASN A 134 -2.78 -12.43 9.31
C ASN A 134 -1.86 -12.77 10.49
N VAL A 135 -1.05 -13.82 10.40
CA VAL A 135 -0.01 -14.09 11.40
C VAL A 135 1.15 -13.12 11.18
N PRO A 136 1.53 -12.31 12.18
CA PRO A 136 2.70 -11.44 12.08
C PRO A 136 3.98 -12.27 12.17
N VAL A 137 4.92 -12.01 11.27
CA VAL A 137 6.24 -12.61 11.20
C VAL A 137 7.25 -11.48 11.20
N TYR A 138 8.07 -11.44 12.23
CA TYR A 138 9.22 -10.55 12.28
C TYR A 138 10.34 -11.13 11.42
N PHE A 139 10.95 -10.27 10.60
CA PHE A 139 12.08 -10.62 9.77
C PHE A 139 13.27 -9.73 10.10
N GLU A 140 14.47 -10.29 9.96
CA GLU A 140 15.73 -9.58 10.12
C GLU A 140 16.38 -9.40 8.76
N GLY A 141 16.79 -8.17 8.46
CA GLY A 141 17.66 -7.91 7.31
C GLY A 141 18.99 -8.63 7.51
N PHE A 142 19.49 -9.26 6.45
CA PHE A 142 20.80 -9.93 6.46
C PHE A 142 21.91 -9.05 5.87
N THR A 143 21.57 -7.87 5.37
CA THR A 143 22.50 -6.83 4.93
C THR A 143 21.99 -5.46 5.36
N ASP A 144 22.81 -4.42 5.15
CA ASP A 144 22.49 -3.04 5.49
C ASP A 144 22.06 -2.27 4.23
N SER A 145 21.29 -1.20 4.41
CA SER A 145 20.94 -0.26 3.34
C SER A 145 22.21 0.21 2.60
N PRO A 146 22.22 0.15 1.25
CA PRO A 146 23.34 0.65 0.45
C PRO A 146 23.40 2.19 0.45
N PHE A 147 22.40 2.88 0.99
CA PHE A 147 22.29 4.32 1.00
C PHE A 147 22.78 4.93 2.31
N SER A 148 23.62 5.97 2.23
CA SER A 148 24.14 6.68 3.41
C SER A 148 23.13 7.57 4.11
N PHE A 149 22.02 7.91 3.44
CA PHE A 149 21.01 8.87 3.90
C PHE A 149 19.69 8.22 4.35
N THR A 150 19.53 6.91 4.17
CA THR A 150 18.33 6.20 4.62
C THR A 150 18.65 4.78 5.05
N LYS A 151 18.01 4.35 6.14
CA LYS A 151 18.13 2.98 6.68
C LYS A 151 16.96 2.07 6.33
N SER A 152 15.81 2.65 5.98
CA SER A 152 14.59 1.92 5.65
C SER A 152 13.60 2.82 4.91
N ASN A 153 12.56 2.24 4.33
CA ASN A 153 11.48 3.02 3.74
C ASN A 153 10.78 3.90 4.81
N GLU A 154 10.66 3.41 6.05
CA GLU A 154 10.16 4.19 7.20
C GLU A 154 11.02 5.43 7.48
N ASP A 155 12.35 5.29 7.49
CA ASP A 155 13.27 6.41 7.72
C ASP A 155 13.12 7.48 6.63
N THR A 156 13.04 7.06 5.36
CA THR A 156 12.74 7.97 4.24
C THR A 156 11.40 8.72 4.46
N MET A 157 10.35 8.00 4.89
CA MET A 157 9.05 8.61 5.17
C MET A 157 9.11 9.61 6.34
N GLN A 158 9.86 9.31 7.39
CA GLN A 158 10.03 10.22 8.52
C GLN A 158 10.77 11.50 8.11
N GLN A 159 11.82 11.37 7.29
CA GLN A 159 12.54 12.53 6.76
C GLN A 159 11.66 13.43 5.89
N LEU A 160 10.79 12.84 5.06
CA LEU A 160 9.81 13.58 4.26
C LEU A 160 8.79 14.28 5.16
N PHE A 161 8.23 13.55 6.13
CA PHE A 161 7.25 14.09 7.08
C PHE A 161 7.79 15.31 7.84
N ASP A 162 9.03 15.21 8.35
CA ASP A 162 9.68 16.31 9.08
C ASP A 162 9.94 17.54 8.21
N LYS A 163 10.22 17.35 6.92
CA LYS A 163 10.38 18.46 5.96
C LYS A 163 9.04 19.13 5.66
N ILE A 164 8.00 18.35 5.39
CA ILE A 164 6.65 18.86 5.11
C ILE A 164 6.12 19.65 6.30
N LYS A 165 6.32 19.15 7.52
CA LYS A 165 5.91 19.83 8.75
C LYS A 165 6.61 21.17 9.00
N LYS A 166 7.81 21.38 8.42
CA LYS A 166 8.52 22.68 8.49
C LYS A 166 8.06 23.66 7.42
N MET A 167 7.39 23.18 6.38
CA MET A 167 6.83 24.00 5.30
C MET A 167 5.40 24.47 5.59
N ALA A 168 4.68 23.73 6.44
CA ALA A 168 3.36 24.09 6.98
C ALA A 168 3.49 25.06 8.17
#